data_AF-A0A0N1FLS6-F1
#
_entry.id   AF-A0A0N1FLS6-F1
#
_cell.length_a   1.000
_cell.length_b   1.000
_cell.length_c   1.000
_cell.angle_alpha   90.00
_cell.angle_beta   90.00
_cell.angle_gamma   90.00
#
_symmetry.space_group_name_H-M   'P 1'
#
loop_
_entity.id
_entity.type
_entity.pdbx_description
1 polymer ?
#
loop_
_entity_poly.entity_id
_entity_poly.type
_entity_poly.pdbx_seq_one_letter_code
_entity_poly.pdbx_strand_id
1 'polypeptide(L)'
;MDSDPKVLKDEGFNMFTVGQNFAKATKSLQDGLTSLEGGNGATPPWGDDDIGEKFGVVYEGLRDGMYQSMGSLAERLAGMGIAFTKMGVAHEQNEAAQEAVWRETTAEYDGEVKMATGVHFDRRRQEP
;
A
#
# COMPACT_ATOMS: atom_id res chain seq x y z
N MET A 1 13.43 10.84 -9.43
CA MET A 1 12.22 11.10 -8.62
C MET A 1 12.48 10.34 -7.33
N ASP A 2 12.90 11.04 -6.27
CA ASP A 2 12.96 10.41 -4.94
C ASP A 2 11.53 10.16 -4.50
N SER A 3 11.26 8.92 -4.10
CA SER A 3 9.94 8.53 -3.61
C SER A 3 9.95 8.77 -2.10
N ASP A 4 9.23 9.78 -1.60
CA ASP A 4 9.21 10.07 -0.16
C ASP A 4 8.66 8.86 0.62
N PRO A 5 9.47 8.23 1.50
CA PRO A 5 9.04 7.07 2.29
C PRO A 5 7.76 7.33 3.09
N LYS A 6 7.57 8.58 3.54
CA LYS A 6 6.38 8.98 4.29
C LYS A 6 5.14 8.93 3.40
N VAL A 7 5.21 9.46 2.19
CA VAL A 7 4.11 9.43 1.22
C VAL A 7 3.71 7.99 0.91
N LEU A 8 4.68 7.10 0.65
CA LEU A 8 4.40 5.69 0.38
C LEU A 8 3.71 4.98 1.56
N LYS A 9 4.12 5.27 2.79
CA LYS A 9 3.49 4.72 3.99
C LYS A 9 2.05 5.24 4.16
N ASP A 10 1.84 6.55 3.99
CA ASP A 10 0.53 7.18 4.12
C ASP A 10 -0.45 6.69 3.04
N GLU A 11 -0.01 6.66 1.78
CA GLU A 11 -0.80 6.13 0.66
C GLU A 11 -1.10 4.64 0.85
N GLY A 12 -0.13 3.86 1.33
CA GLY A 12 -0.32 2.46 1.66
C GLY A 12 -1.39 2.24 2.73
N PHE A 13 -1.35 3.03 3.81
CA PHE A 13 -2.35 2.97 4.87
C PHE A 13 -3.75 3.38 4.38
N ASN A 14 -3.83 4.44 3.58
CA ASN A 14 -5.09 4.90 3.00
C ASN A 14 -5.70 3.83 2.08
N MET A 15 -4.91 3.26 1.18
CA MET A 15 -5.37 2.23 0.26
C MET A 15 -5.79 0.95 1.00
N PHE A 16 -5.05 0.55 2.03
CA PHE A 16 -5.43 -0.56 2.89
C PHE A 16 -6.78 -0.32 3.59
N THR A 17 -6.99 0.90 4.09
CA THR A 17 -8.24 1.30 4.73
C THR A 17 -9.41 1.29 3.74
N VAL A 18 -9.20 1.78 2.50
CA VAL A 18 -10.19 1.70 1.43
C VAL A 18 -10.54 0.25 1.10
N GLY A 19 -9.56 -0.64 0.97
CA GLY A 19 -9.80 -2.06 0.75
C GLY A 19 -10.66 -2.72 1.85
N GLN A 20 -10.37 -2.43 3.12
CA GLN A 20 -11.17 -2.91 4.24
C GLN A 20 -12.61 -2.35 4.24
N ASN A 21 -12.77 -1.05 3.97
CA ASN A 21 -14.09 -0.42 3.92
C ASN A 21 -14.92 -0.99 2.76
N PHE A 22 -14.29 -1.20 1.61
CA PHE A 22 -14.92 -1.84 0.46
C PHE A 22 -15.35 -3.29 0.77
N ALA A 23 -14.50 -4.08 1.46
CA ALA A 23 -14.86 -5.42 1.92
C ALA A 23 -16.10 -5.40 2.85
N LYS A 24 -16.15 -4.47 3.81
CA LYS A 24 -17.29 -4.31 4.72
C LYS A 24 -18.57 -3.93 3.97
N ALA A 25 -18.50 -2.99 3.03
CA ALA A 25 -19.63 -2.58 2.21
C ALA A 25 -20.15 -3.75 1.35
N THR A 26 -19.22 -4.51 0.75
CA THR A 26 -19.54 -5.72 -0.03
C THR A 26 -20.25 -6.75 0.83
N LYS A 27 -19.75 -7.01 2.04
CA LYS A 27 -20.38 -7.94 2.98
C LYS A 27 -21.78 -7.47 3.38
N SER A 28 -21.96 -6.19 3.66
CA SER A 28 -23.28 -5.64 3.97
C SER A 28 -24.27 -5.78 2.81
N LEU A 29 -23.80 -5.63 1.57
CA LEU A 29 -24.62 -5.87 0.38
C LEU A 29 -25.00 -7.35 0.24
N GLN A 30 -24.03 -8.25 0.45
CA GLN A 30 -24.27 -9.70 0.46
C GLN A 30 -25.34 -10.08 1.47
N ASP A 31 -25.12 -9.69 2.74
CA ASP A 31 -26.03 -10.01 3.84
C ASP A 31 -27.45 -9.44 3.57
N GLY A 32 -27.55 -8.23 3.01
CA GLY A 32 -28.82 -7.61 2.64
C GLY A 32 -29.56 -8.34 1.52
N LEU A 33 -28.87 -8.72 0.45
CA LEU A 33 -29.46 -9.47 -0.66
C LEU A 33 -29.89 -10.88 -0.21
N THR A 34 -29.05 -11.60 0.53
CA THR A 34 -29.41 -12.91 1.09
C THR A 34 -30.61 -12.81 2.03
N SER A 35 -30.75 -11.72 2.79
CA SER A 35 -31.93 -11.49 3.62
C SER A 35 -33.21 -11.31 2.81
N LEU A 36 -33.14 -10.68 1.62
CA LEU A 36 -34.30 -10.50 0.75
C LEU A 36 -34.74 -11.82 0.09
N GLU A 37 -33.81 -12.76 -0.08
CA GLU A 37 -34.06 -14.05 -0.70
C GLU A 37 -34.80 -15.05 0.21
N GLY A 38 -34.99 -14.72 1.49
CA GLY A 38 -35.86 -15.49 2.37
C GLY A 38 -35.25 -16.77 2.96
N GLY A 39 -33.94 -16.98 2.83
CA GLY A 39 -33.25 -18.15 3.40
C GLY A 39 -33.58 -19.47 2.70
N ASN A 40 -32.81 -20.52 3.03
CA ASN A 40 -32.91 -21.82 2.35
C ASN A 40 -34.31 -22.44 2.53
N GLY A 41 -35.08 -22.54 1.45
CA GLY A 41 -36.37 -23.22 1.39
C GLY A 41 -37.61 -22.32 1.35
N ALA A 42 -37.45 -20.99 1.39
CA ALA A 42 -38.53 -20.05 1.09
C ALA A 42 -38.69 -19.89 -0.43
N THR A 43 -39.92 -19.64 -0.89
CA THR A 43 -40.16 -19.20 -2.27
C THR A 43 -39.36 -17.91 -2.50
N PRO A 44 -38.47 -17.87 -3.51
CA PRO A 44 -37.68 -16.69 -3.78
C PRO A 44 -38.56 -15.46 -4.07
N PRO A 45 -38.07 -14.23 -3.86
CA PRO A 45 -38.86 -13.01 -4.07
C PRO A 45 -39.31 -12.79 -5.52
N TRP A 46 -38.70 -13.51 -6.48
CA TRP A 46 -39.09 -13.54 -7.88
C TRP A 46 -40.08 -14.64 -8.25
N GLY A 47 -40.54 -15.45 -7.29
CA GLY A 47 -41.52 -16.52 -7.50
C GLY A 47 -40.92 -17.84 -7.98
N ASP A 48 -41.76 -18.87 -8.00
CA ASP A 48 -41.49 -20.24 -8.47
C ASP A 48 -42.22 -20.57 -9.78
N ASP A 49 -42.76 -19.56 -10.48
CA ASP A 49 -43.33 -19.72 -11.81
C ASP A 49 -42.22 -19.77 -12.89
N ASP A 50 -42.56 -20.16 -14.12
CA ASP A 50 -41.59 -20.32 -15.22
C ASP A 50 -40.78 -19.03 -15.49
N ILE A 51 -41.37 -17.86 -15.23
CA ILE A 51 -40.68 -16.57 -15.35
C ILE A 51 -39.73 -16.36 -14.16
N GLY A 52 -40.19 -16.63 -12.93
CA GLY A 52 -39.40 -16.57 -11.72
C GLY A 52 -38.18 -17.50 -11.77
N GLU A 53 -38.34 -18.75 -12.22
CA GLU A 53 -37.22 -19.69 -12.36
C GLU A 53 -36.15 -19.17 -13.32
N LYS A 54 -36.55 -18.66 -14.49
CA LYS A 54 -35.61 -18.09 -15.49
C LYS A 54 -34.90 -16.86 -14.95
N PHE A 55 -35.62 -15.99 -14.24
CA PHE A 55 -35.02 -14.84 -13.58
C PHE A 55 -34.02 -15.28 -12.51
N GLY A 56 -34.40 -16.25 -11.67
CA GLY A 56 -33.56 -16.80 -10.59
C GLY A 56 -32.22 -17.30 -11.11
N VAL A 57 -32.22 -18.12 -12.17
CA VAL A 57 -30.97 -18.64 -12.77
C VAL A 57 -30.01 -17.51 -13.17
N VAL A 58 -30.53 -16.44 -13.80
CA VAL A 58 -29.70 -15.32 -14.25
C VAL A 58 -29.25 -14.46 -13.06
N TYR A 59 -30.17 -14.17 -12.14
CA TYR A 59 -29.92 -13.34 -10.97
C TYR A 59 -28.90 -13.99 -10.03
N GLU A 60 -29.06 -15.28 -9.70
CA GLU A 60 -28.14 -16.01 -8.83
C GLU A 60 -26.74 -16.09 -9.45
N GLY A 61 -26.65 -16.35 -10.76
CA GLY A 61 -25.36 -16.34 -11.48
C GLY A 61 -24.68 -14.97 -11.44
N LEU A 62 -25.42 -13.89 -11.66
CA LEU A 62 -24.90 -12.52 -11.58
C LEU A 62 -24.48 -12.17 -10.15
N ARG A 63 -25.33 -12.49 -9.16
CA ARG A 63 -25.10 -12.24 -7.73
C ARG A 63 -23.85 -12.95 -7.25
N ASP A 64 -23.71 -14.24 -7.54
CA ASP A 64 -22.57 -15.05 -7.09
C ASP A 64 -21.27 -14.59 -7.75
N GLY A 65 -21.33 -14.25 -9.05
CA GLY A 65 -20.20 -13.63 -9.76
C GLY A 65 -19.80 -12.27 -9.16
N MET A 66 -20.78 -11.45 -8.78
CA MET A 66 -20.54 -10.18 -8.09
C MET A 66 -19.90 -10.43 -6.72
N TYR A 67 -20.37 -11.40 -5.93
CA TYR A 67 -19.79 -11.71 -4.62
C TYR A 67 -18.32 -12.11 -4.71
N GLN A 68 -17.98 -12.96 -5.68
CA GLN A 68 -16.60 -13.39 -5.92
C GLN A 68 -15.72 -12.23 -6.40
N SER A 69 -16.20 -11.46 -7.39
CA SER A 69 -15.41 -10.37 -7.98
C SER A 69 -15.19 -9.20 -7.01
N MET A 70 -16.20 -8.83 -6.21
CA MET A 70 -16.05 -7.78 -5.20
C MET A 70 -15.15 -8.23 -4.05
N GLY A 71 -15.24 -9.49 -3.59
CA GLY A 71 -14.29 -10.03 -2.61
C GLY A 71 -12.84 -9.95 -3.10
N SER A 72 -12.58 -10.43 -4.32
CA SER A 72 -11.25 -10.36 -4.96
C SER A 72 -10.75 -8.92 -5.14
N LEU A 73 -11.63 -7.99 -5.50
CA LEU A 73 -11.27 -6.58 -5.62
C LEU A 73 -10.87 -5.98 -4.26
N ALA A 74 -11.61 -6.29 -3.19
CA ALA A 74 -11.32 -5.81 -1.85
C ALA A 74 -9.93 -6.30 -1.36
N GLU A 75 -9.62 -7.57 -1.60
CA GLU A 75 -8.33 -8.16 -1.29
C GLU A 75 -7.19 -7.49 -2.06
N ARG A 76 -7.39 -7.24 -3.36
CA ARG A 76 -6.40 -6.55 -4.20
C ARG A 76 -6.14 -5.12 -3.74
N LEU A 77 -7.19 -4.37 -3.37
CA LEU A 77 -7.06 -3.02 -2.81
C LEU A 77 -6.26 -3.04 -1.51
N ALA A 78 -6.61 -3.93 -0.57
CA ALA A 78 -5.86 -4.08 0.67
C ALA A 78 -4.39 -4.50 0.42
N GLY A 79 -4.17 -5.42 -0.52
CA GLY A 79 -2.84 -5.89 -0.93
C GLY A 79 -1.95 -4.79 -1.51
N MET A 80 -2.51 -3.90 -2.34
CA MET A 80 -1.78 -2.73 -2.84
C MET A 80 -1.35 -1.80 -1.70
N GLY A 81 -2.23 -1.59 -0.71
CA GLY A 81 -1.88 -0.81 0.49
C GLY A 81 -0.68 -1.39 1.24
N ILE A 82 -0.68 -2.71 1.48
CA ILE A 82 0.44 -3.43 2.10
C ILE A 82 1.72 -3.26 1.27
N ALA A 83 1.64 -3.35 -0.05
CA ALA A 83 2.79 -3.21 -0.94
C ALA A 83 3.43 -1.82 -0.83
N PHE A 84 2.64 -0.74 -0.84
CA PHE A 84 3.17 0.62 -0.69
C PHE A 84 3.78 0.86 0.69
N THR A 85 3.15 0.38 1.76
CA THR A 85 3.75 0.47 3.09
C THR A 85 5.09 -0.28 3.16
N LYS A 86 5.19 -1.47 2.57
CA LYS A 86 6.46 -2.22 2.49
C LYS A 86 7.53 -1.46 1.71
N MET A 87 7.17 -0.82 0.60
CA MET A 87 8.11 0.00 -0.17
C MET A 87 8.61 1.20 0.64
N GLY A 88 7.73 1.90 1.35
CA GLY A 88 8.12 3.02 2.21
C GLY A 88 9.08 2.60 3.34
N VAL A 89 8.82 1.46 3.99
CA VAL A 89 9.73 0.90 5.02
C VAL A 89 11.08 0.51 4.41
N ALA A 90 11.08 -0.14 3.24
CA ALA A 90 12.32 -0.54 2.58
C ALA A 90 13.18 0.67 2.18
N HIS A 91 12.56 1.76 1.72
CA HIS A 91 13.27 2.99 1.37
C HIS A 91 13.94 3.64 2.60
N GLU A 92 13.21 3.76 3.71
CA GLU A 92 13.72 4.30 4.97
C GLU A 92 14.89 3.46 5.53
N GLN A 93 14.78 2.13 5.47
CA GLN A 93 15.87 1.23 5.88
C GLN A 93 17.09 1.35 4.97
N ASN A 94 16.88 1.51 3.67
CA ASN A 94 17.96 1.65 2.70
C ASN A 94 18.71 2.98 2.86
N GLU A 95 17.99 4.07 3.15
CA GLU A 95 18.60 5.36 3.48
C GLU A 95 19.43 5.27 4.77
N ALA A 96 18.87 4.70 5.84
CA ALA A 96 19.58 4.55 7.11
C ALA A 96 20.83 3.67 6.99
N ALA A 97 20.78 2.60 6.20
CA ALA A 97 21.93 1.74 5.93
C ALA A 97 23.03 2.47 5.15
N GLN A 98 22.66 3.25 4.12
CA GLN A 98 23.62 4.06 3.37
C GLN A 98 24.25 5.16 4.24
N GLU A 99 23.47 5.82 5.09
CA GLU A 99 23.98 6.83 6.01
C GLU A 99 24.96 6.22 7.03
N ALA A 100 24.67 5.02 7.55
CA ALA A 100 25.58 4.32 8.45
C ALA A 100 26.93 3.99 7.78
N VAL A 101 26.90 3.45 6.55
CA VAL A 101 28.11 3.18 5.76
C VAL A 101 28.89 4.47 5.50
N TRP A 102 28.20 5.56 5.14
CA TRP A 102 28.85 6.86 4.90
C TRP A 102 29.50 7.41 6.17
N ARG A 103 28.83 7.34 7.33
CA ARG A 103 29.39 7.77 8.62
C ARG A 103 30.60 6.94 9.02
N GLU A 104 30.54 5.62 8.86
CA GLU A 104 31.65 4.70 9.13
C GLU A 104 32.86 5.03 8.24
N THR A 105 32.64 5.08 6.93
CA THR A 105 33.68 5.40 5.95
C THR A 105 34.29 6.79 6.22
N THR A 106 33.47 7.80 6.52
CA THR A 106 33.97 9.17 6.77
C THR A 106 34.75 9.25 8.08
N ALA A 107 34.35 8.51 9.11
CA ALA A 107 35.08 8.44 10.38
C ALA A 107 36.45 7.77 10.23
N GLU A 108 36.60 6.79 9.34
CA GLU A 108 37.90 6.21 9.00
C GLU A 108 38.84 7.25 8.35
N TYR A 109 38.33 8.07 7.43
CA TYR A 109 39.15 9.07 6.73
C TYR A 109 39.44 10.35 7.52
N ASP A 110 38.61 10.73 8.50
CA ASP A 110 38.83 11.91 9.36
C ASP A 110 40.09 11.76 10.25
N GLY A 111 40.54 10.51 10.47
CA GLY A 111 41.78 10.20 11.17
C GLY A 111 43.06 10.25 10.30
N GLU A 112 42.94 10.26 8.97
CA GLU A 112 44.08 10.12 8.05
C GLU A 112 44.50 11.40 7.32
N VAL A 113 43.76 12.51 7.45
CA VAL A 113 44.16 13.79 6.83
C VAL A 113 45.28 14.46 7.66
N LYS A 114 46.52 13.96 7.51
CA LYS A 114 47.71 14.75 7.85
C LYS A 114 47.86 15.85 6.81
N MET A 115 47.39 17.05 7.13
CA MET A 115 47.79 18.26 6.43
C MET A 115 49.32 18.30 6.43
N ALA A 116 49.94 18.23 5.25
CA ALA A 116 51.38 18.34 5.12
C ALA A 116 51.81 19.66 5.81
N THR A 117 52.53 19.52 6.92
CA THR A 117 53.10 20.61 7.68
C THR A 117 54.23 21.19 6.84
N GLY A 118 53.92 22.13 5.94
CA GLY A 118 54.93 22.60 4.99
C GLY A 118 54.58 23.72 4.02
N VAL A 119 53.38 24.30 4.05
CA VAL A 119 53.14 25.53 3.27
C VAL A 119 53.36 26.75 4.16
N HIS A 120 54.63 27.13 4.31
CA HIS A 120 54.97 28.49 4.75
C HIS A 120 54.37 29.47 3.73
N PHE A 121 53.27 30.13 4.10
CA PHE A 121 52.87 31.37 3.45
C PHE A 121 53.93 32.41 3.80
N ASP A 122 54.89 32.58 2.91
CA ASP A 122 55.90 33.62 2.98
C ASP A 122 55.21 34.98 2.83
N ARG A 123 54.84 35.57 3.96
CA ARG A 123 54.33 36.94 4.05
C ARG A 123 55.50 37.89 3.80
N ARG A 124 55.90 38.05 2.54
CA ARG A 124 56.75 39.18 2.13
C ARG A 124 55.91 40.45 2.12
N ARG A 125 55.89 41.08 3.29
CA ARG A 125 55.66 42.52 3.47
C ARG A 125 56.76 43.26 2.72
N GLN A 126 56.40 44.12 1.76
CA GLN A 126 57.15 45.33 1.44
C GLN A 126 56.23 46.32 0.70
N GLU A 127 55.65 47.22 1.48
CA GLU A 127 55.51 48.64 1.11
C GLU A 127 56.87 49.33 1.33
N PRO A 128 57.18 50.49 0.72
CA PRO A 128 56.28 51.59 0.32
C PRO A 128 56.24 51.92 -1.18
#